data_AF-A0A3B9GAW4-F1
#
_entry.id   AF-A0A3B9GAW4-F1
#
_cell.length_a   1.000
_cell.length_b   1.000
_cell.length_c   1.000
_cell.angle_alpha   90.00
_cell.angle_beta   90.00
_cell.angle_gamma   90.00
#
_symmetry.space_group_name_H-M   'P 1'
#
loop_
_entity.id
_entity.type
_entity.pdbx_description
1 polymer ?
#
loop_
_entity_poly.entity_id
_entity_poly.type
_entity_poly.pdbx_seq_one_letter_code
_entity_poly.pdbx_strand_id
1 'polypeptide(L)'
;MTVITPTQIKGEVAPPPLPKLARKKNVLKICVLISVVLIVLVLILFRIYGVDTKHETRGSIWWPERGRNLIPPTASEITLRRDLLDHYALYTVAGKDLNAFLDKRFGRPGEALSSFSERLPVEAEIIGKVMGPFGWEVTADTVSYVYCASNGGAHYYYHDTKSGLTYQSSAYW
;
A
#
# COMPACT_ATOMS: atom_id res chain seq x y z
N MET A 1 -39.59 -49.61 76.07
CA MET A 1 -40.51 -49.22 74.99
C MET A 1 -40.75 -47.72 75.12
N THR A 2 -40.04 -46.93 74.32
CA THR A 2 -40.39 -45.51 74.09
C THR A 2 -40.01 -45.19 72.64
N VAL A 3 -41.05 -45.24 71.82
CA VAL A 3 -41.28 -44.68 70.48
C VAL A 3 -40.09 -44.03 69.76
N ILE A 4 -39.67 -44.69 68.66
CA ILE A 4 -39.00 -44.03 67.53
C ILE A 4 -40.12 -43.43 66.68
N THR A 5 -40.04 -42.14 66.36
CA THR A 5 -40.75 -41.59 65.19
C THR A 5 -39.77 -40.79 64.32
N PRO A 6 -39.61 -41.16 63.03
CA PRO A 6 -38.85 -40.42 62.06
C PRO A 6 -39.75 -39.39 61.36
N THR A 7 -39.29 -38.15 61.20
CA THR A 7 -39.90 -37.14 60.33
C THR A 7 -38.80 -36.56 59.46
N GLN A 8 -38.61 -37.17 58.29
CA GLN A 8 -39.05 -36.67 56.98
C GLN A 8 -38.15 -35.59 56.36
N ILE A 9 -37.33 -36.07 55.42
CA ILE A 9 -37.23 -35.60 54.02
C ILE A 9 -37.23 -34.08 53.80
N LYS A 10 -36.06 -33.54 53.45
CA LYS A 10 -35.85 -32.98 52.10
C LYS A 10 -34.37 -32.77 51.86
N GLY A 11 -33.83 -33.48 50.86
CA GLY A 11 -32.57 -33.08 50.26
C GLY A 11 -32.77 -31.72 49.61
N GLU A 12 -32.07 -30.72 50.12
CA GLU A 12 -31.84 -29.48 49.38
C GLU A 12 -30.36 -29.48 48.98
N VAL A 13 -30.06 -30.26 47.94
CA VAL A 13 -28.89 -29.96 47.12
C VAL A 13 -29.24 -28.63 46.46
N ALA A 14 -28.78 -27.53 47.03
CA ALA A 14 -28.87 -26.23 46.38
C ALA A 14 -28.27 -26.38 44.97
N PRO A 15 -29.01 -26.04 43.90
CA PRO A 15 -28.45 -26.16 42.56
C PRO A 15 -27.21 -25.26 42.51
N PRO A 16 -26.08 -25.71 41.93
CA PRO A 16 -24.93 -24.84 41.78
C PRO A 16 -25.38 -23.59 41.02
N PRO A 17 -25.01 -22.38 41.47
CA PRO A 17 -25.48 -21.13 40.88
C PRO A 17 -25.13 -21.15 39.40
N LEU A 18 -26.14 -21.00 38.53
CA LEU A 18 -25.99 -21.03 37.07
C LEU A 18 -24.93 -20.00 36.62
N PRO A 19 -23.68 -20.41 36.24
CA PRO A 19 -22.66 -19.47 35.80
C PRO A 19 -22.85 -19.08 34.33
N LYS A 20 -23.87 -19.65 33.67
CA LYS A 20 -23.96 -19.69 32.21
C LYS A 20 -24.27 -18.33 31.60
N LEU A 21 -25.06 -17.47 32.24
CA LEU A 21 -25.49 -16.20 31.64
C LEU A 21 -24.39 -15.12 31.70
N ALA A 22 -23.72 -14.96 32.85
CA ALA A 22 -22.62 -14.03 33.01
C ALA A 22 -21.40 -14.43 32.16
N ARG A 23 -21.07 -15.73 32.12
CA ARG A 23 -20.01 -16.28 31.26
C ARG A 23 -20.32 -16.07 29.78
N LYS A 24 -21.57 -16.27 29.33
CA LYS A 24 -21.99 -16.01 27.94
C LYS A 24 -21.90 -14.52 27.56
N LYS A 25 -22.30 -13.60 28.46
CA LYS A 25 -22.15 -12.15 28.25
C LYS A 25 -20.68 -11.73 28.13
N ASN A 26 -19.80 -12.29 28.96
CA ASN A 26 -18.36 -11.99 28.92
C ASN A 26 -17.70 -12.55 27.65
N VAL A 27 -18.05 -13.78 27.24
CA VAL A 27 -17.56 -14.37 25.97
C VAL A 27 -18.03 -13.53 24.78
N LEU A 28 -19.30 -13.13 24.73
CA LEU A 28 -19.83 -12.29 23.66
C LEU A 28 -19.09 -10.93 23.58
N LYS A 29 -18.85 -10.27 24.72
CA LYS A 29 -18.07 -9.02 24.77
C LYS A 29 -16.66 -9.20 24.22
N ILE A 30 -15.98 -10.29 24.58
CA ILE A 30 -14.63 -10.60 24.07
C ILE A 30 -14.69 -10.85 22.56
N CYS A 31 -15.64 -11.63 22.06
CA CYS A 31 -15.82 -11.86 20.63
C CYS A 31 -16.07 -10.55 19.87
N VAL A 32 -16.94 -9.67 20.39
CA VAL A 32 -17.19 -8.35 19.80
C VAL A 32 -15.90 -7.51 19.76
N LEU A 33 -15.13 -7.49 20.85
CA LEU A 33 -13.86 -6.76 20.91
C LEU A 33 -12.87 -7.25 19.84
N ILE A 34 -12.70 -8.58 19.73
CA ILE A 34 -11.82 -9.20 18.73
C ILE A 34 -12.28 -8.82 17.32
N SER A 35 -13.59 -8.91 17.04
CA SER A 35 -14.14 -8.53 15.73
C SER A 35 -13.88 -7.06 15.41
N VAL A 36 -14.05 -6.16 16.37
CA VAL A 36 -13.77 -4.72 16.19
C VAL A 36 -12.29 -4.51 15.86
N VAL A 37 -11.37 -5.16 16.58
CA VAL A 37 -9.93 -5.07 16.31
C VAL A 37 -9.60 -5.57 14.90
N LEU A 38 -10.17 -6.70 14.49
CA LEU A 38 -9.97 -7.24 13.14
C LEU A 38 -10.50 -6.29 12.06
N ILE A 39 -11.68 -5.70 12.26
CA ILE A 39 -12.25 -4.73 11.32
C ILE A 39 -11.34 -3.51 11.20
N VAL A 40 -10.86 -2.95 12.32
CA VAL A 40 -9.93 -1.83 12.31
C VAL A 40 -8.65 -2.18 11.55
N LEU A 41 -8.09 -3.37 11.77
CA LEU A 41 -6.90 -3.83 11.07
C LEU A 41 -7.13 -3.96 9.56
N VAL A 42 -8.26 -4.55 9.14
CA VAL A 42 -8.64 -4.67 7.73
C VAL A 42 -8.82 -3.30 7.08
N LEU A 43 -9.47 -2.35 7.77
CA LEU A 43 -9.66 -0.99 7.26
C LEU A 43 -8.33 -0.25 7.10
N ILE A 44 -7.39 -0.43 8.02
CA ILE A 44 -6.04 0.13 7.92
C ILE A 44 -5.32 -0.46 6.70
N LEU A 45 -5.34 -1.78 6.54
CA LEU A 45 -4.73 -2.43 5.37
C LEU A 45 -5.38 -1.98 4.06
N PHE A 46 -6.72 -1.89 4.02
CA PHE A 46 -7.44 -1.38 2.87
C PHE A 46 -7.07 0.06 2.55
N ARG A 47 -6.91 0.94 3.55
CA ARG A 47 -6.44 2.31 3.34
C ARG A 47 -5.01 2.38 2.80
N ILE A 48 -4.14 1.44 3.18
CA ILE A 48 -2.73 1.44 2.78
C ILE A 48 -2.54 0.85 1.38
N TYR A 49 -3.25 -0.24 1.05
CA TYR A 49 -3.02 -1.04 -0.15
C TYR A 49 -4.19 -0.98 -1.16
N GLY A 50 -5.38 -0.64 -0.71
CA GLY A 50 -6.60 -0.65 -1.52
C GLY A 50 -7.06 0.71 -2.02
N VAL A 51 -6.44 1.81 -1.58
CA VAL A 51 -6.85 3.17 -1.94
C VAL A 51 -5.65 4.00 -2.40
N ASP A 52 -5.85 4.73 -3.49
CA ASP A 52 -4.88 5.70 -4.00
C ASP A 52 -4.77 6.89 -3.05
N THR A 53 -3.55 7.41 -2.88
CA THR A 53 -3.31 8.64 -2.11
C THR A 53 -2.86 9.75 -3.03
N LYS A 54 -3.40 10.96 -2.84
CA LYS A 54 -3.13 12.13 -3.66
C LYS A 54 -2.33 13.17 -2.88
N HIS A 55 -1.36 13.79 -3.53
CA HIS A 55 -0.37 14.68 -2.93
C HIS A 55 -0.03 15.81 -3.91
N GLU A 56 -0.09 17.05 -3.45
CA GLU A 56 0.30 18.21 -4.27
C GLU A 56 1.79 18.22 -4.59
N THR A 57 2.61 17.78 -3.63
CA THR A 57 4.07 17.75 -3.76
C THR A 57 4.64 16.54 -3.06
N ARG A 58 5.91 16.23 -3.35
CA ARG A 58 6.62 15.14 -2.67
C ARG A 58 6.65 15.30 -1.14
N GLY A 59 6.61 16.54 -0.64
CA GLY A 59 6.68 16.84 0.79
C GLY A 59 5.47 16.38 1.60
N SER A 60 4.29 16.26 0.98
CA SER A 60 3.06 15.81 1.66
C SER A 60 2.94 14.29 1.75
N ILE A 61 3.85 13.55 1.10
CA ILE A 61 3.85 12.09 1.11
C ILE A 61 4.27 11.58 2.50
N TRP A 62 3.32 10.98 3.20
CA TRP A 62 3.51 10.37 4.52
C TRP A 62 4.12 8.96 4.47
N TRP A 63 4.40 8.43 3.28
CA TRP A 63 5.06 7.14 3.10
C TRP A 63 6.50 7.16 3.64
N PRO A 64 7.11 5.98 3.89
CA PRO A 64 8.50 5.90 4.29
C PRO A 64 9.44 6.57 3.30
N GLU A 65 10.55 7.09 3.81
CA GLU A 65 11.53 7.88 3.05
C GLU A 65 12.03 7.14 1.80
N ARG A 66 12.27 5.84 1.93
CA ARG A 66 12.71 4.96 0.83
C ARG A 66 11.88 5.14 -0.44
N GLY A 67 10.58 5.26 -0.28
CA GLY A 67 9.65 5.47 -1.39
C GLY A 67 9.47 6.86 -1.88
N ARG A 68 9.32 7.76 -0.93
CA ARG A 68 9.22 9.17 -1.23
C ARG A 68 10.44 9.62 -2.04
N ASN A 69 11.61 9.04 -1.78
CA ASN A 69 12.85 9.29 -2.51
C ASN A 69 12.91 8.68 -3.92
N LEU A 70 11.92 7.86 -4.32
CA LEU A 70 11.76 7.40 -5.71
C LEU A 70 10.95 8.37 -6.57
N ILE A 71 10.40 9.43 -5.96
CA ILE A 71 9.68 10.50 -6.63
C ILE A 71 10.60 11.72 -6.79
N PRO A 72 10.66 12.34 -7.98
CA PRO A 72 11.42 13.57 -8.20
C PRO A 72 11.01 14.68 -7.22
N PRO A 73 11.95 15.49 -6.70
CA PRO A 73 11.62 16.60 -5.79
C PRO A 73 10.66 17.63 -6.38
N THR A 74 10.69 17.81 -7.70
CA THR A 74 9.88 18.78 -8.45
C THR A 74 8.56 18.22 -8.95
N ALA A 75 8.24 16.95 -8.64
CA ALA A 75 6.99 16.35 -9.05
C ALA A 75 5.78 17.00 -8.36
N SER A 76 4.70 17.17 -9.12
CA SER A 76 3.42 17.70 -8.67
C SER A 76 2.27 16.75 -9.05
N GLU A 77 1.08 17.00 -8.48
CA GLU A 77 -0.15 16.24 -8.79
C GLU A 77 0.04 14.72 -8.63
N ILE A 78 0.70 14.33 -7.54
CA ILE A 78 1.19 12.98 -7.34
C ILE A 78 0.05 12.09 -6.83
N THR A 79 -0.24 11.02 -7.56
CA THR A 79 -1.10 9.93 -7.13
C THR A 79 -0.24 8.69 -6.87
N LEU A 80 -0.40 8.07 -5.70
CA LEU A 80 0.36 6.90 -5.27
C LEU A 80 -0.55 5.73 -4.92
N ARG A 81 -0.11 4.53 -5.27
CA ARG A 81 -0.76 3.27 -4.88
C ARG A 81 0.31 2.26 -4.47
N ARG A 82 0.16 1.68 -3.28
CA ARG A 82 0.98 0.53 -2.85
C ARG A 82 0.29 -0.73 -3.30
N ASP A 83 1.06 -1.67 -3.81
CA ASP A 83 0.58 -2.98 -4.20
C ASP A 83 1.51 -4.04 -3.61
N LEU A 84 1.33 -4.32 -2.31
CA LEU A 84 2.18 -5.20 -1.52
C LEU A 84 3.69 -4.85 -1.62
N LEU A 85 4.42 -5.53 -2.50
CA LEU A 85 5.85 -5.38 -2.74
C LEU A 85 6.17 -4.32 -3.81
N ASP A 86 5.15 -3.88 -4.54
CA ASP A 86 5.26 -2.94 -5.64
C ASP A 86 4.69 -1.58 -5.26
N HIS A 87 5.10 -0.56 -5.99
CA HIS A 87 4.48 0.75 -5.93
C HIS A 87 4.24 1.29 -7.34
N TYR A 88 3.14 2.02 -7.43
CA TYR A 88 2.80 2.80 -8.60
C TYR A 88 2.72 4.26 -8.21
N ALA A 89 3.25 5.12 -9.08
CA ALA A 89 3.05 6.56 -8.98
C ALA A 89 2.64 7.14 -10.32
N LEU A 90 1.79 8.16 -10.28
CA LEU A 90 1.46 9.01 -11.41
C LEU A 90 1.69 10.45 -10.98
N TYR A 91 2.47 11.22 -11.72
CA TYR A 91 2.80 12.60 -11.37
C TYR A 91 3.21 13.42 -12.58
N THR A 92 3.13 14.73 -12.45
CA THR A 92 3.60 15.68 -13.45
C THR A 92 5.02 16.14 -13.10
N VAL A 93 5.93 16.12 -14.06
CA VAL A 93 7.32 16.61 -13.90
C VAL A 93 7.88 17.04 -15.26
N ALA A 94 8.74 18.05 -15.29
CA ALA A 94 9.46 18.39 -16.52
C ALA A 94 10.49 17.30 -16.86
N GLY A 95 10.60 16.92 -18.13
CA GLY A 95 11.54 15.87 -18.57
C GLY A 95 12.98 16.10 -18.09
N LYS A 96 13.48 17.33 -18.18
CA LYS A 96 14.82 17.70 -17.67
C LYS A 96 15.01 17.39 -16.17
N ASP A 97 13.97 17.60 -15.37
CA ASP A 97 14.03 17.41 -13.92
C ASP A 97 13.89 15.92 -13.57
N LEU A 98 13.08 15.19 -14.36
CA LEU A 98 13.04 13.73 -14.30
C LEU A 98 14.41 13.14 -14.63
N ASN A 99 15.05 13.58 -15.71
CA ASN A 99 16.37 13.09 -16.10
C ASN A 99 17.44 13.38 -15.04
N ALA A 100 17.51 14.62 -14.56
CA ALA A 100 18.45 14.98 -13.49
C ALA A 100 18.21 14.15 -12.20
N PHE A 101 16.96 13.84 -11.89
CA PHE A 101 16.62 12.94 -10.79
C PHE A 101 17.11 11.51 -11.02
N LEU A 102 16.83 10.93 -12.20
CA LEU A 102 17.21 9.57 -12.56
C LEU A 102 18.74 9.41 -12.59
N ASP A 103 19.45 10.36 -13.19
CA ASP A 103 20.92 10.39 -13.28
C ASP A 103 21.55 10.38 -11.89
N LYS A 104 21.03 11.21 -10.98
CA LYS A 104 21.50 11.24 -9.59
C LYS A 104 21.15 9.97 -8.83
N ARG A 105 19.99 9.38 -9.09
CA ARG A 105 19.44 8.26 -8.30
C ARG A 105 20.05 6.91 -8.66
N PHE A 106 20.29 6.69 -9.94
CA PHE A 106 20.73 5.43 -10.52
C PHE A 106 22.15 5.48 -11.10
N GLY A 107 22.74 6.67 -11.22
CA GLY A 107 24.15 6.82 -11.57
C GLY A 107 25.06 6.13 -10.57
N ARG A 108 26.05 5.39 -11.08
CA ARG A 108 27.05 4.73 -10.24
C ARG A 108 28.13 5.72 -9.84
N PRO A 109 28.75 5.59 -8.65
CA PRO A 109 29.88 6.42 -8.27
C PRO A 109 30.99 6.36 -9.33
N GLY A 110 31.36 7.51 -9.90
CA GLY A 110 32.40 7.60 -10.93
C GLY A 110 31.92 7.38 -12.38
N GLU A 111 30.64 7.04 -12.61
CA GLU A 111 30.05 6.90 -13.94
C GLU A 111 28.91 7.90 -14.10
N ALA A 112 29.03 8.81 -15.08
CA ALA A 112 27.95 9.72 -15.42
C ALA A 112 26.88 8.95 -16.20
N LEU A 113 25.69 8.80 -15.61
CA LEU A 113 24.50 8.32 -16.32
C LEU A 113 23.94 9.46 -17.18
N SER A 114 23.50 9.14 -18.40
CA SER A 114 22.71 10.05 -19.24
C SER A 114 21.37 9.41 -19.53
N SER A 115 20.44 9.52 -18.58
CA SER A 115 19.08 9.00 -18.74
C SER A 115 18.39 9.58 -19.96
N PHE A 116 18.65 10.84 -20.31
CA PHE A 116 18.12 11.44 -21.52
C PHE A 116 18.56 10.64 -22.77
N SER A 117 19.84 10.31 -22.91
CA SER A 117 20.35 9.56 -24.06
C SER A 117 19.92 8.10 -24.08
N GLU A 118 19.69 7.50 -22.91
CA GLU A 118 19.36 6.08 -22.75
C GLU A 118 17.85 5.78 -22.77
N ARG A 119 17.01 6.82 -22.81
CA ARG A 119 15.56 6.64 -22.88
C ARG A 119 15.18 5.87 -24.14
N LEU A 120 14.23 4.95 -24.01
CA LEU A 120 13.71 4.19 -25.14
C LEU A 120 12.35 4.72 -25.54
N PRO A 121 12.05 4.89 -26.84
CA PRO A 121 10.67 5.08 -27.26
C PRO A 121 9.86 3.85 -26.83
N VAL A 122 8.58 4.05 -26.52
CA VAL A 122 7.68 2.92 -26.29
C VAL A 122 7.49 2.09 -27.56
N GLU A 123 7.24 0.80 -27.40
CA GLU A 123 6.92 -0.07 -28.52
C GLU A 123 5.60 0.37 -29.19
N ALA A 124 5.55 0.37 -30.52
CA ALA A 124 4.37 0.84 -31.25
C ALA A 124 3.09 0.07 -30.87
N GLU A 125 3.23 -1.20 -30.51
CA GLU A 125 2.12 -2.07 -30.11
C GLU A 125 1.49 -1.71 -28.76
N ILE A 126 2.17 -0.91 -27.92
CA ILE A 126 1.62 -0.49 -26.63
C ILE A 126 0.99 0.90 -26.65
N ILE A 127 1.16 1.66 -27.73
CA ILE A 127 0.51 2.97 -27.90
C ILE A 127 -1.02 2.79 -27.91
N GLY A 128 -1.72 3.64 -27.14
CA GLY A 128 -3.17 3.59 -26.93
C GLY A 128 -3.61 2.51 -25.93
N LYS A 129 -2.68 1.71 -25.38
CA LYS A 129 -3.02 0.77 -24.29
C LYS A 129 -3.03 1.48 -22.95
N VAL A 130 -3.97 1.07 -22.12
CA VAL A 130 -4.05 1.50 -20.73
C VAL A 130 -3.17 0.59 -19.87
N MET A 131 -2.28 1.19 -19.09
CA MET A 131 -1.37 0.50 -18.18
C MET A 131 -1.67 0.81 -16.72
N GLY A 132 -1.36 -0.20 -15.90
CA GLY A 132 -1.32 -0.05 -14.46
C GLY A 132 -2.67 0.23 -13.81
N PRO A 133 -2.66 0.44 -12.50
CA PRO A 133 -3.88 0.64 -11.73
C PRO A 133 -4.53 2.02 -11.90
N PHE A 134 -3.81 3.00 -12.48
CA PHE A 134 -4.29 4.38 -12.62
C PHE A 134 -5.00 4.66 -13.93
N GLY A 135 -5.11 3.67 -14.81
CA GLY A 135 -5.71 3.89 -16.12
C GLY A 135 -4.86 4.78 -17.03
N TRP A 136 -3.53 4.77 -16.87
CA TRP A 136 -2.64 5.63 -17.65
C TRP A 136 -2.53 5.11 -19.09
N GLU A 137 -2.87 5.94 -20.08
CA GLU A 137 -2.83 5.59 -21.49
C GLU A 137 -1.46 5.94 -22.10
N VAL A 138 -0.84 4.97 -22.77
CA VAL A 138 0.44 5.17 -23.46
C VAL A 138 0.22 6.02 -24.71
N THR A 139 1.01 7.07 -24.88
CA THR A 139 0.96 7.93 -26.07
C THR A 139 2.17 7.69 -26.98
N ALA A 140 2.10 8.19 -28.22
CA ALA A 140 3.25 8.19 -29.13
C ALA A 140 4.40 9.08 -28.64
N ASP A 141 4.11 10.04 -27.76
CA ASP A 141 5.10 10.94 -27.14
C ASP A 141 5.75 10.34 -25.89
N THR A 142 5.39 9.09 -25.54
CA THR A 142 5.91 8.40 -24.36
C THR A 142 7.31 7.84 -24.60
N VAL A 143 8.21 8.13 -23.67
CA VAL A 143 9.51 7.46 -23.54
C VAL A 143 9.57 6.66 -22.24
N SER A 144 10.34 5.58 -22.24
CA SER A 144 10.55 4.72 -21.09
C SER A 144 11.99 4.80 -20.58
N TYR A 145 12.13 4.67 -19.26
CA TYR A 145 13.39 4.49 -18.57
C TYR A 145 13.30 3.24 -17.69
N VAL A 146 14.33 2.40 -17.74
CA VAL A 146 14.37 1.14 -16.99
C VAL A 146 15.66 1.08 -16.19
N TYR A 147 15.53 0.97 -14.87
CA TYR A 147 16.68 0.87 -13.96
C TYR A 147 16.51 -0.26 -12.97
N CYS A 148 17.62 -0.92 -12.64
CA CYS A 148 17.67 -1.89 -11.55
C CYS A 148 18.33 -1.25 -10.33
N ALA A 149 17.66 -1.28 -9.18
CA ALA A 149 18.25 -0.92 -7.91
C ALA A 149 19.20 -2.03 -7.42
N SER A 150 20.11 -1.67 -6.51
CA SER A 150 21.14 -2.58 -5.97
C SER A 150 20.57 -3.78 -5.22
N ASN A 151 19.33 -3.70 -4.74
CA ASN A 151 18.60 -4.80 -4.11
C ASN A 151 17.89 -5.72 -5.12
N GLY A 152 18.07 -5.51 -6.43
CA GLY A 152 17.40 -6.27 -7.50
C GLY A 152 16.01 -5.77 -7.88
N GLY A 153 15.51 -4.70 -7.25
CA GLY A 153 14.23 -4.08 -7.61
C GLY A 153 14.29 -3.39 -8.97
N ALA A 154 13.29 -3.60 -9.81
CA ALA A 154 13.18 -2.96 -11.12
C ALA A 154 12.32 -1.70 -11.02
N HIS A 155 12.76 -0.62 -11.67
CA HIS A 155 12.07 0.65 -11.74
C HIS A 155 11.83 1.03 -13.20
N TYR A 156 10.57 1.15 -13.57
CA TYR A 156 10.10 1.57 -14.88
C TYR A 156 9.46 2.96 -14.75
N TYR A 157 9.92 3.89 -15.57
CA TYR A 157 9.35 5.23 -15.68
C TYR A 157 8.91 5.45 -17.11
N TYR A 158 7.62 5.68 -17.32
CA TYR A 158 7.03 6.05 -18.59
C TYR A 158 6.69 7.53 -18.54
N HIS A 159 7.28 8.32 -19.42
CA HIS A 159 7.18 9.77 -19.41
C HIS A 159 6.62 10.26 -20.75
N ASP A 160 5.47 10.90 -20.71
CA ASP A 160 4.92 11.60 -21.87
C ASP A 160 5.65 12.94 -22.02
N THR A 161 6.45 13.05 -23.09
CA THR A 161 7.35 14.19 -23.30
C THR A 161 6.63 15.50 -23.62
N LYS A 162 5.34 15.44 -23.98
CA LYS A 162 4.53 16.60 -24.35
C LYS A 162 3.79 17.20 -23.16
N SER A 163 3.22 16.35 -22.32
CA SER A 163 2.43 16.74 -21.15
C SER A 163 3.26 16.83 -19.86
N GLY A 164 4.41 16.13 -19.80
CA GLY A 164 5.19 15.97 -18.57
C GLY A 164 4.62 14.93 -17.61
N LEU A 165 3.53 14.25 -17.98
CA LEU A 165 2.92 13.21 -17.17
C LEU A 165 3.84 11.99 -17.13
N THR A 166 4.08 11.47 -15.92
CA THR A 166 4.97 10.32 -15.69
C THR A 166 4.25 9.25 -14.91
N TYR A 167 4.18 8.05 -15.49
CA TYR A 167 3.75 6.83 -14.83
C TYR A 167 4.98 6.04 -14.38
N GLN A 168 5.05 5.74 -13.09
CA GLN A 168 6.10 4.94 -12.49
C GLN A 168 5.53 3.61 -12.02
N SER A 169 6.18 2.53 -12.41
CA SER A 169 5.99 1.19 -11.86
C SER A 169 7.31 0.74 -11.26
N SER A 170 7.32 0.37 -9.99
CA SER A 170 8.54 -0.18 -9.38
C SER A 170 8.23 -1.36 -8.47
N ALA A 171 9.11 -2.35 -8.54
CA ALA A 171 9.01 -3.57 -7.78
C ALA A 171 10.09 -3.66 -6.70
N TYR A 172 9.79 -4.42 -5.64
CA TYR A 172 10.72 -4.78 -4.56
C TYR A 172 11.39 -3.57 -3.90
N TRP A 173 10.52 -2.77 -3.28
CA TRP A 173 10.89 -1.52 -2.66
C TRP A 173 12.08 -1.58 -1.74
#